data_AF-A0A6A8FGD5-F1
#
_entry.id   AF-A0A6A8FGD5-F1
#
_cell.length_a   1.000
_cell.length_b   1.000
_cell.length_c   1.000
_cell.angle_alpha   90.00
_cell.angle_beta   90.00
_cell.angle_gamma   90.00
#
_symmetry.space_group_name_H-M   'P 1'
#
loop_
_entity.id
_entity.type
_entity.pdbx_description
1 polymer ?
#
loop_
_entity_poly.entity_id
_entity_poly.type
_entity_poly.pdbx_seq_one_letter_code
_entity_poly.pdbx_strand_id
1 'polypeptide(L)' 'VLVTPEGEIKGTDIKGPVAAEAAEKWPRIANLASLIV' A
#
# COMPACT_ATOMS: atom_id res chain seq x y z
N VAL A 1 -0.70 6.87 -3.97
CA VAL A 1 0.28 5.84 -3.54
C VAL A 1 1.36 5.77 -4.62
N LEU A 2 2.61 6.13 -4.30
CA LEU A 2 3.75 5.92 -5.19
C LEU A 2 4.52 4.72 -4.66
N VAL A 3 4.27 3.57 -5.29
CA VAL A 3 4.95 2.31 -4.99
C VAL A 3 5.88 1.99 -6.14
N THR A 4 7.09 1.55 -5.81
CA THR A 4 7.96 0.93 -6.81
C THR A 4 7.40 -0.46 -7.15
N PRO A 5 7.73 -1.03 -8.33
CA PRO A 5 7.29 -2.37 -8.71
C PRO A 5 7.64 -3.47 -7.68
N GLU A 6 8.67 -3.22 -6.88
CA GLU A 6 9.20 -4.11 -5.83
C GLU A 6 8.39 -4.03 -4.52
N GLY A 7 7.38 -3.16 -4.44
CA GLY A 7 6.54 -2.99 -3.24
C GLY A 7 7.12 -2.04 -2.20
N GLU A 8 8.16 -1.28 -2.54
CA GLU A 8 8.64 -0.21 -1.68
C GLU A 8 7.76 1.03 -1.84
N ILE A 9 7.14 1.43 -0.73
CA ILE A 9 6.43 2.69 -0.60
C ILE A 9 7.45 3.84 -0.57
N LYS A 10 7.39 4.75 -1.55
CA LYS A 10 8.23 5.97 -1.61
C LYS A 10 7.78 7.05 -0.62
N GLY A 11 7.34 6.66 0.58
CA GLY A 11 6.89 7.56 1.63
C GLY A 11 6.76 6.81 2.94
N THR A 12 6.89 7.54 4.05
CA THR A 12 6.77 6.98 5.40
C THR A 12 5.32 6.66 5.80
N ASP A 13 4.32 7.18 5.06
CA ASP A 13 2.90 7.05 5.38
C ASP A 13 2.02 6.86 4.14
N ILE A 14 0.93 6.10 4.31
CA ILE A 14 -0.13 5.95 3.31
C ILE A 14 -1.30 6.88 3.68
N LYS A 15 -1.44 7.99 2.95
CA LYS A 15 -2.59 8.88 3.07
C LYS A 15 -3.65 8.52 2.03
N GLY A 16 -4.64 7.74 2.42
CA GLY A 16 -5.80 7.36 1.59
C GLY A 16 -5.99 5.85 1.43
N PRO A 17 -7.06 5.44 0.74
CA PRO A 17 -7.38 4.03 0.53
C PRO A 17 -6.36 3.31 -0.36
N VAL A 18 -6.09 2.04 -0.04
CA VAL A 18 -5.25 1.13 -0.83
C VAL A 18 -6.15 0.15 -1.59
N ALA A 19 -5.82 -0.12 -2.86
CA ALA A 19 -6.53 -1.12 -3.66
C ALA A 19 -6.40 -2.53 -3.07
N ALA A 20 -7.48 -3.31 -3.05
CA ALA A 20 -7.50 -4.68 -2.54
C ALA A 20 -6.45 -5.57 -3.23
N GLU A 21 -6.28 -5.45 -4.55
CA GLU A 21 -5.27 -6.24 -5.28
C GLU A 21 -3.85 -5.88 -4.86
N ALA A 22 -3.60 -4.62 -4.51
CA ALA A 22 -2.30 -4.18 -4.02
C ALA A 22 -2.05 -4.65 -2.59
N ALA A 23 -3.08 -4.71 -1.74
CA ALA A 23 -2.99 -5.24 -0.38
C ALA A 23 -2.68 -6.75 -0.37
N GLU A 24 -3.29 -7.51 -1.27
CA GLU A 24 -3.01 -8.95 -1.42
C GLU A 24 -1.59 -9.22 -1.95
N LYS A 25 -1.17 -8.42 -2.93
CA LYS A 25 0.13 -8.61 -3.59
C LYS A 25 1.29 -8.16 -2.72
N TRP A 26 1.08 -7.17 -1.84
CA TRP A 26 2.09 -6.64 -0.94
C TRP A 26 1.58 -6.53 0.50
N PRO A 27 1.82 -7.56 1.34
CA PRO A 27 1.33 -7.62 2.71
C PRO A 27 1.80 -6.45 3.60
N ARG A 28 2.97 -5.89 3.31
CA ARG A 28 3.52 -4.74 4.05
C ARG A 28 2.71 -3.46 3.82
N ILE A 29 2.11 -3.32 2.64
CA ILE A 29 1.25 -2.18 2.31
C ILE A 29 -0.09 -2.33 3.03
N ALA A 30 -0.65 -3.55 3.05
CA ALA A 30 -1.89 -3.83 3.76
C ALA A 30 -1.82 -3.48 5.26
N ASN A 31 -0.68 -3.76 5.91
CA ASN A 31 -0.47 -3.43 7.32
C ASN A 31 -0.39 -1.92 7.61
N LEU A 32 0.00 -1.11 6.62
CA LEU A 32 0.13 0.35 6.75
C LEU A 32 -1.10 1.10 6.22
N ALA A 33 -2.01 0.40 5.55
CA ALA A 33 -3.22 0.98 4.98
C ALA A 33 -4.25 1.25 6.08
N SER A 34 -4.75 2.48 6.15
CA SER A 34 -5.86 2.86 7.05
C SER A 34 -7.23 2.47 6.49
N LEU A 35 -7.33 2.32 5.17
CA LEU A 35 -8.53 1.86 4.47
C LEU A 35 -8.10 1.04 3.25
N ILE A 36 -8.78 -0.07 2.99
CA ILE A 36 -8.58 -0.90 1.80
C ILE A 36 -9.89 -0.90 1.00
N VAL A 37 -9.82 -0.70 -0.31
CA VAL A 37 -10.96 -0.62 -1.24
C VAL A 37 -10.74 -1.55 -2.41
#